data_AF-A0A947BQK8-F1
#
_entry.id   AF-A0A947BQK8-F1
#
_cell.length_a   1.000
_cell.length_b   1.000
_cell.length_c   1.000
_cell.angle_alpha   90.00
_cell.angle_beta   90.00
_cell.angle_gamma   90.00
#
_symmetry.space_group_name_H-M   'P 1'
#
loop_
_entity.id
_entity.type
_entity.pdbx_description
1 polymer ?
#
loop_
_entity_poly.entity_id
_entity_poly.type
_entity_poly.pdbx_seq_one_letter_code
_entity_poly.pdbx_strand_id
1 'polypeptide(L)'
;MYMTFGKHEGKTIELLMIKEPKYVHWILNQPSPRGQLLDVKNHVMKLIKIFDAKPFIGKSCQGGMCDQPATRFAVYRDNLSSTWWCDTCNPHQLGAIAGNLQMLNDYYHALRHVRMYCRERVSDYRDLLGVMAKAKGLANKGEQAIQDFF
;
A
#
# COMPACT_ATOMS: atom_id res chain seq x y z
N MET A 1 1.24 -10.25 14.93
CA MET A 1 2.46 -10.99 15.40
C MET A 1 3.50 -10.01 15.90
N TYR A 2 4.33 -10.33 16.90
CA TYR A 2 5.45 -9.45 17.31
C TYR A 2 6.75 -9.78 16.58
N MET A 3 7.52 -8.75 16.25
CA MET A 3 8.91 -8.87 15.89
C MET A 3 9.73 -9.20 17.14
N THR A 4 10.47 -10.31 17.11
CA THR A 4 11.27 -10.80 18.24
C THR A 4 12.78 -10.57 18.07
N PHE A 5 13.18 -9.81 17.05
CA PHE A 5 14.59 -9.59 16.73
C PHE A 5 14.82 -8.29 15.95
N GLY A 6 16.08 -7.83 15.96
CA GLY A 6 16.55 -6.70 15.15
C GLY A 6 16.00 -5.34 15.58
N LYS A 7 16.22 -4.30 14.77
CA LYS A 7 15.89 -2.90 15.10
C LYS A 7 14.41 -2.59 15.35
N HIS A 8 13.52 -3.55 15.10
CA HIS A 8 12.08 -3.40 15.26
C HIS A 8 11.49 -4.40 16.27
N GLU A 9 12.34 -5.02 17.08
CA GLU A 9 11.93 -5.88 18.19
C GLU A 9 10.89 -5.20 19.08
N GLY A 10 9.91 -5.98 19.53
CA GLY A 10 8.79 -5.51 20.36
C GLY A 10 7.66 -4.84 19.58
N LYS A 11 7.82 -4.56 18.28
CA LYS A 11 6.74 -4.00 17.43
C LYS A 11 5.91 -5.10 16.78
N THR A 12 4.62 -4.84 16.58
CA THR A 12 3.77 -5.72 15.76
C THR A 12 4.08 -5.62 14.27
N ILE A 13 3.96 -6.73 13.53
CA ILE A 13 4.21 -6.74 12.08
C ILE A 13 3.17 -5.89 11.34
N GLU A 14 1.93 -5.89 11.83
CA GLU A 14 0.83 -5.03 11.40
C GLU A 14 1.22 -3.54 11.48
N LEU A 15 1.85 -3.12 12.57
CA LEU A 15 2.39 -1.77 12.70
C LEU A 15 3.49 -1.49 11.67
N LEU A 16 4.39 -2.44 11.42
CA LEU A 16 5.48 -2.28 10.44
C LEU A 16 4.95 -2.16 9.00
N MET A 17 3.88 -2.88 8.65
CA MET A 17 3.19 -2.77 7.36
C MET A 17 2.78 -1.33 7.03
N ILE A 18 2.33 -0.57 8.03
CA ILE A 18 1.83 0.80 7.81
C ILE A 18 2.92 1.85 8.07
N LYS A 19 3.74 1.67 9.11
CA LYS A 19 4.67 2.71 9.58
C LYS A 19 6.09 2.58 9.04
N GLU A 20 6.50 1.35 8.69
CA GLU A 20 7.85 1.02 8.22
C GLU A 20 7.84 0.26 6.87
N PRO A 21 7.16 0.72 5.80
CA PRO A 21 6.98 -0.12 4.62
C PRO A 21 8.26 -0.38 3.83
N LYS A 22 9.27 0.51 3.94
CA LYS A 22 10.61 0.24 3.39
C LYS A 22 11.26 -0.98 4.06
N TYR A 23 11.03 -1.18 5.35
CA TYR A 23 11.52 -2.36 6.06
C TYR A 23 10.74 -3.61 5.66
N VAL A 24 9.43 -3.51 5.47
CA VAL A 24 8.62 -4.60 4.91
C VAL A 24 9.10 -4.99 3.51
N HIS A 25 9.39 -4.00 2.65
CA HIS A 25 10.01 -4.24 1.35
C HIS A 25 11.34 -4.98 1.49
N TRP A 26 12.19 -4.61 2.45
CA TRP A 26 13.42 -5.35 2.73
C TRP A 26 13.16 -6.81 3.15
N ILE A 27 12.20 -7.08 4.05
CA ILE A 27 11.81 -8.45 4.45
C ILE A 27 11.40 -9.29 3.22
N LEU A 28 10.53 -8.73 2.38
CA LEU A 28 10.01 -9.42 1.20
C LEU A 28 11.11 -9.81 0.21
N ASN A 29 12.17 -9.00 0.13
CA ASN A 29 13.29 -9.21 -0.79
C ASN A 29 14.47 -9.98 -0.16
N GLN A 30 14.36 -10.49 1.07
CA GLN A 30 15.43 -11.31 1.64
C GLN A 30 15.58 -12.62 0.85
N PRO A 31 16.79 -12.93 0.34
CA PRO A 31 17.05 -14.19 -0.34
C PRO A 31 17.11 -15.32 0.69
N SER A 32 16.41 -16.42 0.40
CA SER A 32 16.44 -17.65 1.21
C SER A 32 16.29 -17.43 2.73
N PRO A 33 15.26 -16.72 3.20
CA PRO A 33 15.07 -16.47 4.63
C PRO A 33 14.82 -17.79 5.36
N ARG A 34 15.35 -17.90 6.58
CA ARG A 34 15.24 -19.09 7.43
C ARG A 34 14.85 -18.67 8.85
N GLY A 35 14.35 -19.62 9.63
CA GLY A 35 13.94 -19.40 11.02
C GLY A 35 12.93 -18.26 11.15
N GLN A 36 13.09 -17.44 12.19
CA GLN A 36 12.15 -16.36 12.52
C GLN A 36 11.91 -15.38 11.38
N LEU A 37 12.91 -15.11 10.53
CA LEU A 37 12.74 -14.22 9.37
C LEU A 37 11.81 -14.81 8.31
N LEU A 38 11.82 -16.13 8.11
CA LEU A 38 10.87 -16.80 7.22
C LEU A 38 9.46 -16.70 7.76
N ASP A 39 9.28 -16.87 9.07
CA ASP A 39 7.97 -16.76 9.74
C ASP A 39 7.40 -15.34 9.61
N VAL A 40 8.24 -14.32 9.86
CA VAL A 40 7.87 -12.92 9.66
C VAL A 40 7.51 -12.65 8.20
N LYS A 41 8.30 -13.13 7.24
CA LYS A 41 7.99 -12.95 5.80
C LYS A 41 6.66 -13.61 5.44
N ASN A 42 6.40 -14.82 5.92
CA ASN A 42 5.14 -15.52 5.70
C ASN A 42 3.95 -14.76 6.29
N HIS A 43 4.11 -14.20 7.49
CA HIS A 43 3.08 -13.39 8.12
C HIS A 43 2.84 -12.08 7.36
N VAL A 44 3.89 -11.38 6.93
CA VAL A 44 3.79 -10.20 6.04
C VAL A 44 3.00 -10.54 4.78
N MET A 45 3.28 -11.65 4.11
CA MET A 45 2.54 -12.06 2.91
C MET A 45 1.05 -12.32 3.19
N LYS A 46 0.70 -12.85 4.38
CA LYS A 46 -0.69 -13.00 4.79
C LYS A 46 -1.37 -11.64 4.99
N LEU A 47 -0.70 -10.70 5.67
CA LEU A 47 -1.20 -9.35 5.89
C LEU A 47 -1.36 -8.57 4.57
N ILE A 48 -0.47 -8.78 3.60
CA ILE A 48 -0.61 -8.21 2.25
C ILE A 48 -1.90 -8.68 1.59
N LYS A 49 -2.19 -9.99 1.62
CA LYS A 49 -3.46 -10.53 1.07
C LYS A 49 -4.69 -9.90 1.72
N ILE A 50 -4.64 -9.72 3.04
CA ILE A 50 -5.70 -9.05 3.81
C ILE A 50 -5.85 -7.59 3.39
N PHE A 51 -4.73 -6.86 3.26
CA PHE A 51 -4.72 -5.47 2.82
C PHE A 51 -5.30 -5.31 1.41
N ASP A 52 -4.84 -6.14 0.48
CA ASP A 52 -5.21 -6.07 -0.93
C ASP A 52 -6.70 -6.38 -1.13
N ALA A 53 -7.24 -7.35 -0.37
CA ALA A 53 -8.64 -7.75 -0.43
C ALA A 53 -9.62 -6.69 0.11
N LYS A 54 -9.18 -5.74 0.95
CA LYS A 54 -10.08 -4.71 1.50
C LYS A 54 -10.53 -3.74 0.39
N PRO A 55 -11.84 -3.45 0.25
CA PRO A 55 -12.32 -2.50 -0.74
C PRO A 55 -11.91 -1.07 -0.37
N PHE A 56 -11.93 -0.15 -1.34
CA PHE A 56 -11.87 1.27 -1.04
C PHE A 56 -13.22 1.77 -0.54
N ILE A 57 -13.23 2.39 0.64
CA ILE A 57 -14.41 2.88 1.35
C ILE A 57 -14.51 4.40 1.15
N GLY A 58 -15.68 4.87 0.72
CA GLY A 58 -15.96 6.31 0.55
C GLY A 58 -15.14 6.96 -0.57
N LYS A 59 -14.68 6.18 -1.55
CA LYS A 59 -14.00 6.66 -2.76
C LYS A 59 -14.88 6.42 -3.97
N SER A 60 -15.12 7.48 -4.75
CA SER A 60 -15.86 7.41 -6.01
C SER A 60 -14.90 7.48 -7.18
N CYS A 61 -15.29 6.86 -8.28
CA CYS A 61 -14.58 6.99 -9.55
C CYS A 61 -14.50 8.47 -9.98
N GLN A 62 -13.34 8.88 -10.49
CA GLN A 62 -13.14 10.22 -11.05
C GLN A 62 -13.41 10.29 -12.56
N GLY A 63 -14.05 9.26 -13.11
CA GLY A 63 -14.55 9.29 -14.47
C GLY A 63 -15.63 10.35 -14.65
N GLY A 64 -15.63 11.03 -15.80
CA GLY A 64 -16.68 12.01 -16.13
C GLY A 64 -18.07 11.35 -16.09
N MET A 65 -19.00 11.93 -15.31
CA MET A 65 -20.37 11.40 -15.11
C MET A 65 -20.41 9.95 -14.58
N CYS A 66 -19.41 9.53 -13.79
CA CYS A 66 -19.36 8.20 -13.20
C CYS A 66 -19.65 8.23 -11.69
N ASP A 67 -20.72 7.57 -11.26
CA ASP A 67 -21.10 7.44 -9.84
C ASP A 67 -20.70 6.10 -9.22
N GLN A 68 -19.88 5.31 -9.93
CA GLN A 68 -19.45 4.00 -9.44
C GLN A 68 -18.42 4.15 -8.29
N PRO A 69 -18.44 3.24 -7.31
CA PRO A 69 -17.39 3.17 -6.31
C PRO A 69 -16.03 2.90 -6.96
N ALA A 70 -14.97 3.44 -6.38
CA ALA A 70 -13.62 3.19 -6.85
C ALA A 70 -13.16 1.79 -6.44
N THR A 71 -12.62 1.05 -7.40
CA THR A 71 -12.02 -0.28 -7.23
C THR A 71 -10.51 -0.27 -7.49
N ARG A 72 -10.02 0.81 -8.13
CA ARG A 72 -8.63 1.00 -8.53
C ARG A 72 -8.08 2.29 -7.96
N PHE A 73 -6.81 2.24 -7.60
CA PHE A 73 -6.04 3.36 -7.09
C PHE A 73 -4.91 3.66 -8.04
N ALA A 74 -4.69 4.95 -8.34
CA ALA A 74 -3.61 5.36 -9.19
C ALA A 74 -2.90 6.59 -8.65
N VAL A 75 -1.62 6.75 -9.00
CA VAL A 75 -0.84 7.94 -8.68
C VAL A 75 -0.06 8.43 -9.88
N TYR A 76 0.20 9.72 -9.94
CA TYR A 76 1.16 10.26 -10.91
C TYR A 76 2.60 9.98 -10.46
N ARG A 77 3.44 9.61 -11.43
CA ARG A 77 4.85 9.25 -11.25
C ARG A 77 5.63 10.27 -10.42
N ASP A 78 5.41 11.55 -10.67
CA ASP A 78 6.31 12.61 -10.20
C ASP A 78 5.88 13.27 -8.89
N ASN A 79 4.64 13.05 -8.42
CA ASN A 79 4.10 13.80 -7.28
C ASN A 79 3.16 13.02 -6.35
N LEU A 80 3.02 11.70 -6.52
CA LEU A 80 2.17 10.82 -5.69
C LEU A 80 0.69 11.27 -5.58
N SER A 81 0.23 12.18 -6.44
CA SER A 81 -1.15 12.65 -6.41
C SER A 81 -2.07 11.49 -6.72
N SER A 82 -2.89 11.11 -5.73
CA SER A 82 -3.78 9.97 -5.83
C SER A 82 -5.03 10.27 -6.63
N THR A 83 -5.42 9.32 -7.47
CA THR A 83 -6.70 9.29 -8.16
C THR A 83 -7.39 7.93 -7.99
N TRP A 84 -8.71 7.93 -8.12
CA TRP A 84 -9.58 6.80 -7.80
C TRP A 84 -10.45 6.47 -9.01
N TRP A 85 -10.53 5.19 -9.36
CA TRP A 85 -11.17 4.74 -10.59
C TRP A 85 -12.01 3.48 -10.34
N CYS A 86 -13.19 3.38 -10.95
CA CYS A 86 -13.88 2.10 -11.08
C CYS A 86 -13.21 1.25 -12.19
N ASP A 87 -13.62 0.00 -12.38
CA ASP A 87 -13.00 -0.89 -13.37
C ASP A 87 -13.32 -0.50 -14.83
N THR A 88 -14.38 0.26 -15.06
CA THR A 88 -14.89 0.57 -16.41
C THR A 88 -14.37 1.88 -16.98
N CYS A 89 -14.12 2.91 -16.16
CA CYS A 89 -13.63 4.19 -16.66
C CYS A 89 -12.16 4.11 -17.09
N ASN A 90 -11.82 4.70 -18.24
CA ASN A 90 -10.44 4.79 -18.69
C ASN A 90 -9.85 6.18 -18.42
N PRO A 91 -8.86 6.32 -17.51
CA PRO A 91 -8.25 7.62 -17.22
C PRO A 91 -7.59 8.26 -18.43
N HIS A 92 -7.06 7.46 -19.37
CA HIS A 92 -6.37 7.98 -20.56
C HIS A 92 -7.33 8.62 -21.56
N GLN A 93 -8.60 8.17 -21.59
CA GLN A 93 -9.64 8.83 -22.38
C GLN A 93 -10.03 10.20 -21.81
N LEU A 94 -9.68 10.48 -20.55
CA LEU A 94 -9.92 11.75 -19.86
C LEU A 94 -8.66 12.63 -19.78
N GLY A 95 -7.67 12.36 -20.63
CA GLY A 95 -6.47 13.19 -20.75
C GLY A 95 -5.32 12.80 -19.81
N ALA A 96 -5.40 11.69 -19.08
CA ALA A 96 -4.24 11.20 -18.34
C ALA A 96 -3.12 10.78 -19.30
N ILE A 97 -1.94 11.39 -19.14
CA ILE A 97 -0.77 11.10 -19.97
C ILE A 97 -0.35 9.64 -19.77
N ALA A 98 -0.30 8.88 -20.86
CA ALA A 98 0.14 7.50 -20.86
C ALA A 98 1.54 7.36 -20.24
N GLY A 99 1.71 6.38 -19.35
CA GLY A 99 2.96 6.17 -18.63
C GLY A 99 3.20 7.10 -17.44
N ASN A 100 2.51 8.24 -17.33
CA ASN A 100 2.65 9.11 -16.16
C ASN A 100 1.75 8.67 -15.00
N LEU A 101 0.52 8.23 -15.31
CA LEU A 101 -0.39 7.66 -14.31
C LEU A 101 -0.08 6.17 -14.08
N GLN A 102 0.16 5.78 -12.83
CA GLN A 102 0.52 4.42 -12.42
C GLN A 102 -0.64 3.80 -11.63
N MET A 103 -1.17 2.66 -12.07
CA MET A 103 -2.19 1.90 -11.35
C MET A 103 -1.52 1.05 -10.26
N LEU A 104 -1.91 1.28 -9.01
CA LEU A 104 -1.32 0.68 -7.82
C LEU A 104 -2.41 -0.03 -7.00
N ASN A 105 -2.96 -1.12 -7.54
CA ASN A 105 -4.12 -1.77 -6.94
C ASN A 105 -3.78 -2.64 -5.72
N ASP A 106 -2.51 -2.89 -5.46
CA ASP A 106 -2.04 -3.72 -4.35
C ASP A 106 -0.81 -3.14 -3.66
N TYR A 107 -0.51 -3.70 -2.49
CA TYR A 107 0.59 -3.31 -1.63
C TYR A 107 1.94 -3.41 -2.35
N TYR A 108 2.15 -4.44 -3.17
CA TYR A 108 3.42 -4.65 -3.87
C TYR A 108 3.67 -3.58 -4.93
N HIS A 109 2.66 -3.23 -5.72
CA HIS A 109 2.75 -2.16 -6.70
C HIS A 109 3.04 -0.82 -6.03
N ALA A 110 2.46 -0.54 -4.86
CA ALA A 110 2.79 0.65 -4.08
C ALA A 110 4.27 0.69 -3.67
N LEU A 111 4.81 -0.41 -3.14
CA LEU A 111 6.25 -0.49 -2.82
C LEU A 111 7.13 -0.30 -4.07
N ARG A 112 6.78 -0.99 -5.16
CA ARG A 112 7.51 -0.93 -6.43
C ARG A 112 7.52 0.48 -7.01
N HIS A 113 6.41 1.21 -6.92
CA HIS A 113 6.30 2.58 -7.41
C HIS A 113 7.34 3.49 -6.75
N VAL A 114 7.40 3.46 -5.41
CA VAL A 114 8.34 4.29 -4.65
C VAL A 114 9.79 3.95 -4.97
N ARG A 115 10.08 2.66 -5.17
CA ARG A 115 11.40 2.20 -5.60
C ARG A 115 11.79 2.72 -6.99
N MET A 116 10.87 2.63 -7.94
CA MET A 116 11.17 2.98 -9.34
C MET A 116 11.17 4.48 -9.61
N TYR A 117 10.32 5.25 -8.93
CA TYR A 117 10.02 6.63 -9.32
C TYR A 117 10.30 7.66 -8.22
N CYS A 118 10.45 7.23 -6.96
CA CYS A 118 10.51 8.15 -5.83
C CYS A 118 11.84 8.07 -5.04
N ARG A 119 12.90 7.59 -5.70
CA ARG A 119 14.27 7.47 -5.13
C ARG A 119 14.31 6.73 -3.79
N GLU A 120 13.38 5.81 -3.55
CA GLU A 120 13.28 5.02 -2.32
C GLU A 120 13.21 5.85 -1.02
N ARG A 121 12.63 7.06 -1.08
CA ARG A 121 12.40 7.91 0.10
C ARG A 121 11.43 7.24 1.07
N VAL A 122 11.78 7.23 2.36
CA VAL A 122 10.98 6.58 3.42
C VAL A 122 9.62 7.27 3.58
N SER A 123 9.56 8.59 3.44
CA SER A 123 8.30 9.37 3.44
C SER A 123 7.33 8.85 2.39
N ASP A 124 7.83 8.63 1.17
CA ASP A 124 7.00 8.31 0.00
C ASP A 124 6.36 6.92 0.15
N TYR A 125 7.08 5.95 0.73
CA TYR A 125 6.50 4.65 1.13
C TYR A 125 5.34 4.82 2.13
N ARG A 126 5.56 5.64 3.17
CA ARG A 126 4.60 5.83 4.26
C ARG A 126 3.37 6.61 3.80
N ASP A 127 3.55 7.64 2.99
CA ASP A 127 2.47 8.47 2.50
C ASP A 127 1.58 7.70 1.54
N LEU A 128 2.19 6.97 0.59
CA LEU A 128 1.46 6.17 -0.38
C LEU A 128 0.62 5.07 0.29
N LEU A 129 1.23 4.26 1.16
CA LEU A 129 0.50 3.22 1.88
C LEU A 129 -0.45 3.78 2.93
N GLY A 130 -0.13 4.93 3.52
CA GLY A 130 -1.05 5.63 4.43
C GLY A 130 -2.33 6.09 3.73
N VAL A 131 -2.22 6.62 2.51
CA VAL A 131 -3.37 6.99 1.68
C VAL A 131 -4.21 5.76 1.33
N MET A 132 -3.56 4.68 0.87
CA MET A 132 -4.26 3.42 0.56
C MET A 132 -4.95 2.82 1.79
N ALA A 133 -4.25 2.73 2.93
CA ALA A 133 -4.79 2.17 4.17
C ALA A 133 -6.00 2.98 4.66
N LYS A 134 -5.90 4.31 4.67
CA LYS A 134 -7.02 5.19 5.04
C LYS A 134 -8.21 4.97 4.10
N ALA A 135 -7.96 4.89 2.79
CA ALA A 135 -9.02 4.61 1.83
C ALA A 135 -9.60 3.19 1.97
N LYS A 136 -8.86 2.24 2.54
CA LYS A 136 -9.32 0.88 2.85
C LYS A 136 -9.97 0.73 4.23
N GLY A 137 -10.16 1.83 4.96
CA GLY A 137 -10.88 1.85 6.25
C GLY A 137 -10.02 1.94 7.50
N LEU A 138 -8.70 2.20 7.40
CA LEU A 138 -7.88 2.45 8.57
C LEU A 138 -8.33 3.75 9.27
N ALA A 139 -8.92 3.62 10.46
CA ALA A 139 -9.54 4.73 11.19
C ALA A 139 -8.51 5.78 11.64
N ASN A 140 -7.39 5.34 12.22
CA ASN A 140 -6.31 6.22 12.66
C ASN A 140 -4.95 5.49 12.68
N LYS A 141 -3.88 6.22 13.02
CA LYS A 141 -2.50 5.72 12.99
C LYS A 141 -2.04 5.06 14.31
N GLY A 142 -2.94 4.86 15.27
CA GLY A 142 -2.68 4.17 16.54
C GLY A 142 -2.48 2.67 16.33
N GLU A 143 -1.68 2.05 17.21
CA GLU A 143 -1.32 0.63 17.05
C GLU A 143 -2.54 -0.28 17.10
N GLN A 144 -3.43 -0.10 18.07
CA GLN A 144 -4.67 -0.90 18.16
C GLN A 144 -5.50 -0.79 16.88
N ALA A 145 -5.71 0.43 16.38
CA ALA A 145 -6.47 0.65 15.15
C ALA A 145 -5.81 -0.01 13.92
N ILE A 146 -4.49 -0.10 13.90
CA ILE A 146 -3.76 -0.80 12.84
C ILE A 146 -3.91 -2.31 12.99
N GLN A 147 -3.86 -2.85 14.20
CA GLN A 147 -4.10 -4.27 14.45
C GLN A 147 -5.52 -4.68 14.06
N ASP A 148 -6.53 -3.92 14.50
CA ASP A 148 -7.94 -4.16 14.15
C ASP A 148 -8.20 -4.01 12.65
N PHE A 149 -7.41 -3.17 11.98
CA PHE A 149 -7.50 -2.95 10.55
C PHE A 149 -7.07 -4.17 9.74
N PHE A 150 -6.14 -5.00 10.21
CA PHE A 150 -5.71 -6.20 9.49
C PHE A 150 -6.64 -7.38 9.79
#